data_AF-A0A1H9Q7Y4-F1
#
_entry.id   AF-A0A1H9Q7Y4-F1
#
_cell.length_a   1.000
_cell.length_b   1.000
_cell.length_c   1.000
_cell.angle_alpha   90.00
_cell.angle_beta   90.00
_cell.angle_gamma   90.00
#
_symmetry.space_group_name_H-M   'P 1'
#
loop_
_entity.id
_entity.type
_entity.pdbx_description
1 polymer ?
#
loop_
_entity_poly.entity_id
_entity_poly.type
_entity_poly.pdbx_seq_one_letter_code
_entity_poly.pdbx_strand_id
1 'polypeptide(L)'
;MGQRHLETDAELSIDCAASRLEMDPAADIARAAFEHAGELAALEYGRSAAVLGALRLAARRTDVRALDHDRLADAFDVDPERVVAAHELLARHLTPPADADEIRSLRRTLIVAQEVLAAIERGRAAGPELPGSHLADAAPFLLARASSHLDSRTDREFPGLDAAALRAHIDRLEADLELARLGTKLYALVHDGD
;
A
#
# COMPACT_ATOMS: atom_id res chain seq x y z
N MET A 1 15.00 37.59 -34.98
CA MET A 1 14.20 37.65 -33.74
C MET A 1 13.87 36.21 -33.34
N GLY A 2 14.83 35.49 -32.75
CA GLY A 2 14.66 34.11 -32.32
C GLY A 2 14.34 34.09 -30.84
N GLN A 3 13.05 34.05 -30.49
CA GLN A 3 12.65 33.75 -29.13
C GLN A 3 12.87 32.26 -28.90
N ARG A 4 14.05 31.92 -28.37
CA ARG A 4 14.23 30.68 -27.63
C ARG A 4 13.40 30.88 -26.36
N HIS A 5 12.26 30.21 -26.29
CA HIS A 5 11.59 29.99 -25.03
C HIS A 5 12.60 29.22 -24.17
N LEU A 6 13.25 29.92 -23.25
CA LEU A 6 13.80 29.32 -22.05
C LEU A 6 12.57 28.82 -21.31
N GLU A 7 12.15 27.58 -21.57
CA GLU A 7 11.47 26.79 -20.56
C GLU A 7 12.47 26.66 -19.41
N THR A 8 12.44 27.64 -18.52
CA THR A 8 13.01 27.56 -17.19
C THR A 8 12.60 26.20 -16.64
N ASP A 9 13.58 25.36 -16.31
CA ASP A 9 13.41 24.06 -15.62
C ASP A 9 12.15 24.08 -14.75
N ALA A 10 11.06 23.51 -15.26
CA ALA A 10 9.92 23.24 -14.41
C ALA A 10 10.39 22.12 -13.49
N GLU A 11 10.90 22.51 -12.32
CA GLU A 11 11.39 21.61 -11.29
C GLU A 11 10.42 20.44 -11.13
N LEU A 12 10.90 19.22 -11.35
CA LEU A 12 10.07 18.01 -11.36
C LEU A 12 9.26 17.94 -10.06
N SER A 13 7.92 17.81 -10.19
CA SER A 13 7.01 17.63 -9.06
C SER A 13 6.61 16.16 -8.90
N ILE A 14 6.15 15.79 -7.70
CA ILE A 14 5.66 14.43 -7.40
C ILE A 14 4.51 14.05 -8.33
N ASP A 15 3.53 14.94 -8.52
CA ASP A 15 2.34 14.64 -9.33
C ASP A 15 2.68 14.45 -10.82
N CYS A 16 3.59 15.28 -11.35
CA CYS A 16 4.06 15.15 -12.72
C CYS A 16 4.81 13.82 -12.94
N ALA A 17 5.71 13.48 -12.01
CA ALA A 17 6.45 12.23 -12.07
C ALA A 17 5.54 11.00 -11.87
N ALA A 18 4.58 11.07 -10.94
CA ALA A 18 3.61 10.02 -10.68
C ALA A 18 2.74 9.75 -11.91
N SER A 19 2.18 10.79 -12.53
CA SER A 19 1.35 10.66 -13.72
C SER A 19 2.14 10.05 -14.89
N ARG A 20 3.38 10.50 -15.11
CA ARG A 20 4.26 9.96 -16.17
C ARG A 20 4.66 8.49 -15.95
N LEU A 21 4.69 8.06 -14.69
CA LEU A 21 5.00 6.68 -14.31
C LEU A 21 3.76 5.81 -14.10
N GLU A 22 2.55 6.36 -14.26
CA GLU A 22 1.27 5.71 -13.98
C GLU A 22 1.16 5.25 -12.51
N MET A 23 1.60 6.10 -11.60
CA MET A 23 1.71 5.86 -10.15
C MET A 23 0.79 6.76 -9.31
N ASP A 24 -0.30 7.25 -9.89
CA ASP A 24 -1.25 8.12 -9.19
C ASP A 24 -1.70 7.58 -7.81
N PRO A 25 -1.93 6.27 -7.61
CA PRO A 25 -2.30 5.73 -6.30
C PRO A 25 -1.22 5.86 -5.21
N ALA A 26 0.04 6.11 -5.59
CA ALA A 26 1.16 6.26 -4.66
C ALA A 26 1.58 7.73 -4.47
N ALA A 27 0.92 8.68 -5.15
CA ALA A 27 1.31 10.09 -5.18
C ALA A 27 1.22 10.75 -3.80
N ASP A 28 0.13 10.51 -3.06
CA ASP A 28 -0.07 11.12 -1.74
C ASP A 28 0.97 10.65 -0.72
N ILE A 29 1.32 9.36 -0.74
CA ILE A 29 2.35 8.78 0.11
C ILE A 29 3.74 9.32 -0.28
N ALA A 30 4.02 9.44 -1.57
CA ALA A 30 5.26 10.03 -2.06
C ALA A 30 5.38 11.50 -1.66
N ARG A 31 4.27 12.26 -1.74
CA ARG A 31 4.20 13.66 -1.32
C ARG A 31 4.46 13.79 0.17
N ALA A 32 3.77 13.04 1.01
CA ALA A 32 3.98 13.03 2.46
C ALA A 32 5.44 12.69 2.84
N ALA A 33 6.05 11.72 2.15
CA ALA A 33 7.46 11.39 2.37
C ALA A 33 8.42 12.52 1.93
N PHE A 34 8.13 13.14 0.78
CA PHE A 34 8.93 14.25 0.25
C PHE A 34 8.78 15.52 1.09
N GLU A 35 7.59 15.85 1.58
CA GLU A 35 7.39 17.02 2.44
C GLU A 35 8.10 16.87 3.80
N HIS A 36 8.17 15.64 4.33
CA HIS A 36 8.83 15.38 5.60
C HIS A 36 10.37 15.42 5.52
N ALA A 37 10.99 14.92 4.45
CA ALA A 37 12.46 14.81 4.36
C ALA A 37 13.05 15.02 2.94
N GLY A 38 12.24 15.37 1.96
CA GLY A 38 12.62 15.54 0.54
C GLY A 38 13.57 16.69 0.28
N GLU A 39 13.47 17.79 1.03
CA GLU A 39 14.41 18.92 0.92
C GLU A 39 15.85 18.49 1.27
N LEU A 40 16.03 17.62 2.27
CA LEU A 40 17.36 17.08 2.62
C LEU A 40 17.92 16.24 1.47
N ALA A 41 17.10 15.36 0.88
CA ALA A 41 17.50 14.56 -0.26
C ALA A 41 17.74 15.39 -1.52
N ALA A 42 16.97 16.47 -1.72
CA ALA A 42 17.12 17.36 -2.85
C ALA A 42 18.45 18.15 -2.77
N LEU A 43 18.85 18.57 -1.56
CA LEU A 43 20.13 19.23 -1.33
C LEU A 43 21.34 18.31 -1.62
N GLU A 44 21.23 17.03 -1.30
CA GLU A 44 22.36 16.08 -1.44
C GLU A 44 22.43 15.44 -2.84
N TYR A 45 21.29 15.06 -3.41
CA TYR A 45 21.22 14.26 -4.64
C TYR A 45 20.53 14.95 -5.82
N GLY A 46 19.95 16.14 -5.60
CA GLY A 46 19.18 16.90 -6.58
C GLY A 46 17.69 16.60 -6.50
N ARG A 47 16.87 17.62 -6.84
CA ARG A 47 15.41 17.57 -6.71
C ARG A 47 14.77 16.40 -7.47
N SER A 48 15.17 16.17 -8.72
CA SER A 48 14.63 15.05 -9.52
C SER A 48 14.92 13.69 -8.88
N ALA A 49 16.13 13.50 -8.35
CA ALA A 49 16.49 12.26 -7.65
C ALA A 49 15.68 12.10 -6.35
N ALA A 50 15.45 13.19 -5.60
CA ALA A 50 14.63 13.19 -4.40
C ALA A 50 13.15 12.86 -4.68
N VAL A 51 12.57 13.44 -5.72
CA VAL A 51 11.19 13.18 -6.15
C VAL A 51 11.02 11.72 -6.59
N LEU A 52 11.92 11.22 -7.44
CA LEU A 52 11.89 9.81 -7.88
C LEU A 52 12.19 8.85 -6.72
N GLY A 53 13.04 9.25 -5.78
CA GLY A 53 13.34 8.52 -4.55
C GLY A 53 12.10 8.36 -3.67
N ALA A 54 11.31 9.43 -3.52
CA ALA A 54 10.05 9.42 -2.80
C ALA A 54 9.00 8.54 -3.47
N LEU A 55 8.86 8.60 -4.81
CA LEU A 55 7.97 7.71 -5.56
C LEU A 55 8.40 6.24 -5.45
N ARG A 56 9.70 5.95 -5.51
CA ARG A 56 10.23 4.61 -5.29
C ARG A 56 9.95 4.12 -3.87
N LEU A 57 10.06 4.99 -2.88
CA LEU A 57 9.70 4.68 -1.49
C LEU A 57 8.21 4.36 -1.36
N ALA A 58 7.34 5.19 -1.93
CA ALA A 58 5.91 4.96 -1.95
C ALA A 58 5.56 3.63 -2.63
N ALA A 59 6.06 3.36 -3.85
CA ALA A 59 5.85 2.07 -4.54
C ALA A 59 6.25 0.87 -3.69
N ARG A 60 7.41 0.92 -3.03
CA ARG A 60 7.86 -0.17 -2.15
C ARG A 60 6.96 -0.36 -0.94
N ARG A 61 6.32 0.70 -0.45
CA ARG A 61 5.40 0.65 0.69
C ARG A 61 3.94 0.35 0.27
N THR A 62 3.55 0.48 -1.00
CA THR A 62 2.14 0.32 -1.41
C THR A 62 1.77 -0.92 -2.20
N ASP A 63 2.65 -1.92 -2.34
CA ASP A 63 2.44 -3.08 -3.24
C ASP A 63 2.18 -2.66 -4.70
N VAL A 64 2.41 -1.39 -5.03
CA VAL A 64 2.39 -0.85 -6.39
C VAL A 64 3.67 -1.31 -7.08
N ARG A 65 3.57 -1.56 -8.39
CA ARG A 65 4.67 -2.07 -9.21
C ARG A 65 5.97 -1.30 -8.92
N ALA A 66 7.02 -2.05 -8.59
CA ALA A 66 8.33 -1.47 -8.34
C ALA A 66 8.84 -0.71 -9.57
N LEU A 67 9.42 0.47 -9.33
CA LEU A 67 10.06 1.26 -10.37
C LEU A 67 11.35 0.60 -10.84
N ASP A 68 11.38 0.29 -12.13
CA ASP A 68 12.54 -0.27 -12.82
C ASP A 68 13.59 0.83 -13.08
N HIS A 69 14.87 0.49 -12.93
CA HIS A 69 15.97 1.45 -13.04
C HIS A 69 16.11 1.96 -14.48
N ASP A 70 15.95 1.07 -15.46
CA ASP A 70 16.05 1.42 -16.89
C ASP A 70 14.93 2.40 -17.29
N ARG A 71 13.70 2.14 -16.80
CA ARG A 71 12.54 3.00 -17.05
C ARG A 71 12.70 4.40 -16.44
N LEU A 72 13.40 4.52 -15.30
CA LEU A 72 13.66 5.80 -14.64
C LEU A 72 14.71 6.63 -15.40
N ALA A 73 15.80 5.99 -15.81
CA ALA A 73 16.84 6.63 -16.61
C ALA A 73 16.28 7.16 -17.94
N ASP A 74 15.55 6.31 -18.66
CA ASP A 74 14.95 6.66 -19.96
C ASP A 74 13.91 7.79 -19.86
N ALA A 75 13.16 7.87 -18.76
CA ALA A 75 12.09 8.84 -18.61
C ALA A 75 12.59 10.21 -18.10
N PHE A 76 13.59 10.26 -17.23
CA PHE A 76 13.91 11.49 -16.49
C PHE A 76 15.35 11.99 -16.63
N ASP A 77 16.23 11.29 -17.36
CA ASP A 77 17.66 11.64 -17.48
C ASP A 77 18.32 11.83 -16.10
N VAL A 78 18.03 10.91 -15.17
CA VAL A 78 18.57 10.89 -13.81
C VAL A 78 19.37 9.61 -13.61
N ASP A 79 20.53 9.74 -12.96
CA ASP A 79 21.33 8.62 -12.49
C ASP A 79 20.54 7.75 -11.49
N PRO A 80 20.26 6.47 -11.83
CA PRO A 80 19.51 5.57 -10.94
C PRO A 80 20.15 5.39 -9.56
N GLU A 81 21.48 5.49 -9.44
CA GLU A 81 22.16 5.37 -8.15
C GLU A 81 21.81 6.53 -7.22
N ARG A 82 21.67 7.74 -7.76
CA ARG A 82 21.21 8.91 -6.98
C ARG A 82 19.77 8.76 -6.51
N VAL A 83 18.90 8.17 -7.33
CA VAL A 83 17.51 7.88 -6.94
C VAL A 83 17.48 6.88 -5.79
N VAL A 84 18.32 5.84 -5.83
CA VAL A 84 18.45 4.86 -4.75
C VAL A 84 18.98 5.52 -3.47
N ALA A 85 20.03 6.35 -3.57
CA ALA A 85 20.58 7.06 -2.42
C ALA A 85 19.55 8.01 -1.78
N ALA A 86 18.80 8.76 -2.60
CA ALA A 86 17.73 9.63 -2.13
C ALA A 86 16.60 8.84 -1.44
N HIS A 87 16.20 7.69 -2.00
CA HIS A 87 15.26 6.77 -1.36
C HIS A 87 15.75 6.33 0.02
N GLU A 88 17.00 5.88 0.13
CA GLU A 88 17.57 5.40 1.38
C GLU A 88 17.63 6.51 2.44
N LEU A 89 17.99 7.73 2.03
CA LEU A 89 17.99 8.88 2.93
C LEU A 89 16.58 9.17 3.45
N LEU A 90 15.58 9.26 2.57
CA LEU A 90 14.18 9.43 2.96
C LEU A 90 13.71 8.33 3.93
N ALA A 91 14.04 7.07 3.64
CA ALA A 91 13.66 5.94 4.46
C ALA A 91 14.23 6.02 5.89
N ARG A 92 15.45 6.54 6.07
CA ARG A 92 16.08 6.72 7.40
C ARG A 92 15.33 7.70 8.30
N HIS A 93 14.57 8.62 7.72
CA HIS A 93 13.78 9.63 8.45
C HIS A 93 12.34 9.17 8.75
N LEU A 94 11.99 7.95 8.37
CA LEU A 94 10.66 7.37 8.56
C LEU A 94 10.75 6.12 9.44
N THR A 95 9.68 5.80 10.16
CA THR A 95 9.55 4.48 10.78
C THR A 95 9.61 3.42 9.68
N PRO A 96 10.38 2.32 9.86
CA PRO A 96 10.34 1.20 8.94
C PRO A 96 8.93 0.57 8.93
N PRO A 97 8.58 -0.15 7.84
CA PRO A 97 7.41 -1.00 7.85
C PRO A 97 7.52 -2.08 8.95
N ALA A 98 6.38 -2.65 9.30
CA ALA A 98 6.31 -3.90 10.04
C ALA A 98 7.11 -5.01 9.34
N ASP A 99 7.43 -6.07 10.07
CA ASP A 99 8.16 -7.18 9.47
C ASP A 99 7.33 -7.90 8.39
N ALA A 100 8.04 -8.59 7.49
CA ALA A 100 7.41 -9.25 6.35
C ALA A 100 6.47 -10.39 6.76
N ASP A 101 6.59 -10.94 7.97
CA ASP A 101 5.74 -12.02 8.47
C ASP A 101 4.41 -11.45 8.95
N GLU A 102 4.45 -10.32 9.65
CA GLU A 102 3.28 -9.55 10.09
C GLU A 102 2.47 -9.05 8.90
N ILE A 103 3.11 -8.40 7.92
CA ILE A 103 2.43 -7.93 6.69
C ILE A 103 1.79 -9.10 5.93
N ARG A 104 2.49 -10.24 5.82
CA ARG A 104 1.94 -11.45 5.18
C ARG A 104 0.78 -12.03 5.97
N SER A 105 0.86 -12.03 7.29
CA SER A 105 -0.21 -12.51 8.18
C SER A 105 -1.48 -11.67 7.98
N LEU A 106 -1.36 -10.34 8.08
CA LEU A 106 -2.47 -9.40 7.87
C LEU A 106 -3.11 -9.58 6.49
N ARG A 107 -2.30 -9.66 5.43
CA ARG A 107 -2.80 -9.88 4.05
C ARG A 107 -3.58 -11.19 3.91
N ARG A 108 -3.08 -12.28 4.50
CA ARG A 108 -3.79 -13.58 4.46
C ARG A 108 -5.12 -13.51 5.21
N THR A 109 -5.14 -12.90 6.39
CA THR A 109 -6.35 -12.70 7.18
C THR A 109 -7.38 -11.88 6.41
N LEU A 110 -6.95 -10.80 5.74
CA LEU A 110 -7.81 -9.96 4.91
C LEU A 110 -8.45 -10.75 3.76
N ILE A 111 -7.65 -11.54 3.02
CA ILE A 111 -8.16 -12.40 1.93
C ILE A 111 -9.22 -13.37 2.47
N VAL A 112 -8.96 -14.01 3.61
CA VAL A 112 -9.94 -14.94 4.22
C VAL A 112 -11.23 -14.20 4.61
N ALA A 113 -11.12 -13.03 5.23
CA ALA A 113 -12.29 -12.24 5.63
C ALA A 113 -13.13 -11.82 4.40
N GLN A 114 -12.48 -11.39 3.31
CA GLN A 114 -13.14 -11.01 2.06
C GLN A 114 -13.86 -12.22 1.41
N GLU A 115 -13.24 -13.40 1.38
CA GLU A 115 -13.89 -14.60 0.85
C GLU A 115 -15.08 -15.06 1.70
N VAL A 116 -14.98 -14.93 3.03
CA VAL A 116 -16.10 -15.22 3.93
C VAL A 116 -17.25 -14.23 3.70
N LEU A 117 -16.96 -12.94 3.51
CA LEU A 117 -17.98 -11.94 3.19
C LEU A 117 -18.67 -12.29 1.87
N ALA A 118 -17.88 -12.58 0.84
CA ALA A 118 -18.40 -12.92 -0.47
C ALA A 118 -19.25 -14.22 -0.42
N ALA A 119 -18.87 -15.22 0.37
CA ALA A 119 -19.66 -16.42 0.59
C ALA A 119 -21.02 -16.12 1.28
N ILE A 120 -21.02 -15.24 2.29
CA ILE A 120 -22.25 -14.78 2.95
C ILE A 120 -23.17 -14.05 1.96
N GLU A 121 -22.60 -13.17 1.14
CA GLU A 121 -23.34 -12.41 0.13
C GLU A 121 -23.89 -13.29 -1.00
N ARG A 122 -23.17 -14.35 -1.41
CA ARG A 122 -23.64 -15.35 -2.39
C ARG A 122 -24.72 -16.30 -1.83
N GLY A 123 -24.90 -16.35 -0.50
CA GLY A 123 -25.90 -17.16 0.17
C GLY A 123 -25.45 -18.59 0.53
N ARG A 124 -26.21 -19.24 1.43
CA ARG A 124 -25.88 -20.46 2.21
C ARG A 124 -25.41 -21.71 1.43
N ALA A 125 -25.44 -21.72 0.10
CA ALA A 125 -25.01 -22.87 -0.71
C ALA A 125 -23.55 -22.76 -1.21
N ALA A 126 -22.94 -21.58 -1.14
CA ALA A 126 -21.55 -21.36 -1.52
C ALA A 126 -20.69 -21.21 -0.26
N GLY A 127 -19.87 -22.22 0.06
CA GLY A 127 -18.81 -22.05 1.04
C GLY A 127 -17.73 -21.09 0.53
N PRO A 128 -16.84 -20.57 1.40
CA PRO A 128 -15.71 -19.77 0.95
C PRO A 128 -14.82 -20.61 0.02
N GLU A 129 -14.53 -20.08 -1.16
CA GLU A 129 -13.64 -20.73 -2.13
C GLU A 129 -12.19 -20.41 -1.76
N LEU A 130 -11.61 -21.25 -0.89
CA LEU A 130 -10.22 -21.12 -0.45
C LEU A 130 -9.37 -22.19 -1.15
N PRO A 131 -8.76 -21.90 -2.32
CA PRO A 131 -7.88 -22.85 -2.98
C PRO A 131 -6.58 -23.03 -2.18
N GLY A 132 -6.37 -24.24 -1.63
CA GLY A 132 -5.13 -24.64 -0.95
C GLY A 132 -5.05 -24.24 0.52
N SER A 133 -4.98 -25.24 1.40
CA SER A 133 -5.14 -25.20 2.86
C SER A 133 -4.31 -24.18 3.67
N HIS A 134 -3.29 -23.54 3.11
CA HIS A 134 -2.40 -22.64 3.86
C HIS A 134 -3.04 -21.30 4.27
N LEU A 135 -4.16 -20.92 3.67
CA LEU A 135 -4.94 -19.75 4.09
C LEU A 135 -5.94 -20.08 5.21
N ALA A 136 -6.26 -21.37 5.42
CA ALA A 136 -7.19 -21.77 6.46
C ALA A 136 -6.63 -21.49 7.87
N ASP A 137 -5.32 -21.58 8.03
CA ASP A 137 -4.62 -21.30 9.28
C ASP A 137 -4.49 -19.79 9.58
N ALA A 138 -4.76 -18.92 8.61
CA ALA A 138 -4.62 -17.47 8.80
C ALA A 138 -5.77 -16.86 9.62
N ALA A 139 -6.98 -17.43 9.52
CA ALA A 139 -8.13 -16.98 10.30
C ALA A 139 -9.03 -18.16 10.73
N PRO A 140 -8.51 -19.10 11.55
CA PRO A 140 -9.23 -20.32 11.90
C PRO A 140 -10.55 -20.03 12.62
N PHE A 141 -10.61 -18.96 13.42
CA PHE A 141 -11.82 -18.55 14.12
C PHE A 141 -12.91 -18.05 13.15
N LEU A 142 -12.54 -17.27 12.13
CA LEU A 142 -13.50 -16.78 11.11
C LEU A 142 -14.05 -17.94 10.28
N LEU A 143 -13.20 -18.90 9.92
CA LEU A 143 -13.60 -20.07 9.15
C LEU A 143 -14.48 -21.03 9.94
N ALA A 144 -14.15 -21.29 11.21
CA ALA A 144 -14.99 -22.09 12.10
C ALA A 144 -16.39 -21.47 12.26
N ARG A 145 -16.48 -20.13 12.30
CA ARG A 145 -17.75 -19.43 12.41
C ARG A 145 -18.53 -19.41 11.09
N ALA A 146 -17.84 -19.30 9.95
CA ALA A 146 -18.45 -19.41 8.63
C ALA A 146 -18.97 -20.84 8.35
N SER A 147 -18.23 -21.88 8.71
CA SER A 147 -18.68 -23.27 8.55
C SER A 147 -19.88 -23.61 9.43
N SER A 148 -19.94 -23.08 10.65
CA SER A 148 -21.08 -23.24 11.56
C SER A 148 -22.35 -22.57 11.02
N HIS A 149 -22.22 -21.54 10.19
CA HIS A 149 -23.34 -20.86 9.53
C HIS A 149 -23.90 -21.63 8.32
N LEU A 150 -23.11 -22.54 7.74
CA LEU A 150 -23.50 -23.39 6.61
C LEU A 150 -24.17 -24.71 7.07
N ASP A 151 -23.94 -25.14 8.31
CA ASP A 151 -24.52 -26.38 8.84
C ASP A 151 -25.97 -26.15 9.31
N SER A 152 -26.91 -26.54 8.45
CA SER A 152 -28.36 -26.36 8.68
C SER A 152 -28.91 -27.24 9.82
N ARG A 153 -28.10 -28.14 10.42
CA ARG A 153 -28.52 -29.01 11.53
C ARG A 153 -28.33 -28.38 12.91
N THR A 154 -27.56 -27.31 13.01
CA THR A 154 -27.35 -26.53 14.24
C THR A 154 -28.24 -25.29 14.24
N ASP A 155 -29.56 -25.52 14.29
CA ASP A 155 -30.59 -24.49 14.51
C ASP A 155 -30.63 -24.04 15.99
N ARG A 156 -29.46 -23.90 16.61
CA ARG A 156 -29.25 -23.40 17.97
C ARG A 156 -28.46 -22.10 17.90
N GLU A 157 -29.20 -20.99 17.86
CA GLU A 157 -28.86 -19.71 18.49
C GLU A 157 -27.43 -19.16 18.36
N PHE A 158 -26.69 -19.48 17.30
CA PHE A 158 -25.53 -18.68 16.94
C PHE A 158 -26.01 -17.58 16.01
N PRO A 159 -25.98 -16.28 16.42
CA PRO A 159 -26.22 -15.21 15.49
C PRO A 159 -25.24 -15.39 14.34
N GLY A 160 -25.80 -15.59 13.15
CA GLY A 160 -25.03 -15.76 11.92
C GLY A 160 -23.99 -14.65 11.79
N LEU A 161 -22.92 -14.93 11.04
CA LEU A 161 -21.89 -13.93 10.85
C LEU A 161 -22.52 -12.69 10.21
N ASP A 162 -22.62 -11.60 10.96
CA ASP A 162 -23.22 -10.36 10.48
C ASP A 162 -22.32 -9.75 9.41
N ALA A 163 -22.86 -9.61 8.20
CA ALA A 163 -22.13 -9.05 7.06
C ALA A 163 -21.68 -7.61 7.35
N ALA A 164 -22.46 -6.82 8.11
CA ALA A 164 -22.07 -5.46 8.47
C ALA A 164 -20.87 -5.46 9.44
N ALA A 165 -20.90 -6.31 10.47
CA ALA A 165 -19.77 -6.50 11.36
C ALA A 165 -18.51 -7.02 10.64
N LEU A 166 -18.67 -7.91 9.65
CA LEU A 166 -17.55 -8.41 8.86
C LEU A 166 -16.96 -7.34 7.94
N ARG A 167 -17.78 -6.51 7.28
CA ARG A 167 -17.30 -5.35 6.51
C ARG A 167 -16.48 -4.40 7.40
N ALA A 168 -17.01 -4.05 8.57
CA ALA A 168 -16.27 -3.20 9.51
C ALA A 168 -14.96 -3.84 10.00
N HIS A 169 -14.88 -5.18 10.07
CA HIS A 169 -13.64 -5.87 10.38
C HIS A 169 -12.65 -5.83 9.23
N ILE A 170 -13.11 -6.00 7.99
CA ILE A 170 -12.31 -5.86 6.77
C ILE A 170 -11.72 -4.47 6.68
N ASP A 171 -12.54 -3.42 6.87
CA ASP A 171 -12.08 -2.03 6.84
C ASP A 171 -10.95 -1.77 7.86
N ARG A 172 -11.05 -2.35 9.06
CA ARG A 172 -9.98 -2.27 10.07
C ARG A 172 -8.73 -3.03 9.66
N LEU A 173 -8.86 -4.23 9.08
CA LEU A 173 -7.72 -5.00 8.59
C LEU A 173 -7.01 -4.30 7.43
N GLU A 174 -7.75 -3.60 6.57
CA GLU A 174 -7.19 -2.77 5.50
C GLU A 174 -6.37 -1.62 6.07
N ALA A 175 -6.91 -0.90 7.06
CA ALA A 175 -6.18 0.17 7.77
C ALA A 175 -4.95 -0.37 8.53
N ASP A 176 -5.06 -1.51 9.22
CA ASP A 176 -3.95 -2.14 9.92
C ASP A 176 -2.85 -2.58 8.93
N LEU A 177 -3.23 -3.14 7.77
CA LEU A 177 -2.29 -3.53 6.72
C LEU A 177 -1.60 -2.30 6.10
N GLU A 178 -2.33 -1.20 5.90
CA GLU A 178 -1.77 0.06 5.43
C GLU A 178 -0.77 0.63 6.45
N LEU A 179 -1.14 0.70 7.73
CA LEU A 179 -0.25 1.12 8.81
C LEU A 179 1.01 0.25 8.88
N ALA A 180 0.87 -1.07 8.80
CA ALA A 180 1.99 -2.01 8.82
C ALA A 180 2.94 -1.78 7.63
N ARG A 181 2.40 -1.48 6.45
CA ARG A 181 3.17 -1.23 5.22
C ARG A 181 3.84 0.14 5.19
N LEU A 182 3.16 1.17 5.65
CA LEU A 182 3.68 2.53 5.67
C LEU A 182 4.63 2.75 6.85
N GLY A 183 4.44 2.04 7.96
CA GLY A 183 5.06 2.35 9.23
C GLY A 183 4.40 3.57 9.89
N THR A 184 4.47 3.65 11.21
CA THR A 184 3.68 4.62 12.01
C THR A 184 3.88 6.07 11.60
N LYS A 185 5.13 6.48 11.32
CA LYS A 185 5.44 7.88 10.98
C LYS A 185 4.84 8.29 9.64
N LEU A 186 4.99 7.45 8.61
CA LEU A 186 4.48 7.78 7.27
C LEU A 186 2.96 7.67 7.23
N TYR A 187 2.38 6.70 7.93
CA TYR A 187 0.93 6.59 8.08
C TYR A 187 0.33 7.86 8.70
N ALA A 188 0.91 8.35 9.79
CA ALA A 188 0.47 9.59 10.43
C ALA A 188 0.61 10.81 9.50
N LEU A 189 1.68 10.89 8.71
CA LEU A 189 1.85 12.00 7.74
C LEU A 189 0.79 11.99 6.63
N VAL A 190 0.28 10.82 6.25
CA VAL A 190 -0.74 10.67 5.20
C VAL A 190 -2.14 10.93 5.75
N HIS A 191 -2.44 10.48 6.98
CA HIS A 191 -3.81 10.46 7.53
C HIS A 191 -4.09 11.53 8.60
N ASP A 192 -3.06 12.07 9.27
CA ASP A 192 -3.18 13.11 10.29
C ASP A 192 -2.70 14.49 9.82
N GLY A 193 -2.31 14.60 8.53
CA GLY A 193 -1.67 15.77 7.93
C GLY A 193 -2.59 16.87 7.39
N ASP A 194 -3.91 16.72 7.52
CA ASP A 194 -4.94 17.68 7.08
C ASP A 194 -5.44 18.61 8.22
#